data_AF-A0A941VIN8-F1
#
_entry.id   AF-A0A941VIN8-F1
#
_cell.length_a   1.000
_cell.length_b   1.000
_cell.length_c   1.000
_cell.angle_alpha   90.00
_cell.angle_beta   90.00
_cell.angle_gamma   90.00
#
_symmetry.space_group_name_H-M   'P 1'
#
loop_
_entity.id
_entity.type
_entity.pdbx_description
1 polymer ?
#
loop_
_entity_poly.entity_id
_entity_poly.type
_entity_poly.pdbx_seq_one_letter_code
_entity_poly.pdbx_strand_id
1 'polypeptide(L)'
;SMKKLARVYPLSQAANPPANKFVDVSSRDFSTLAPADYRFWEYLNQVVQGEPVESLDPVTLGYFASIGIEKGKPFAPDARMKKILTEAAAVGDATARALTFRMRAKENYYYENSAWCIPFTGGYKFEFQPGVRNMDAFSSFYFYATGVTPAMEAKMVGQGSQYAAAFVDANGNPLNGGKNYRLHLPPNIPIKNFWSVIVYDNQTRSMIQTDQQYPMVTSQNKGLLVNPDGSVDVYFGPEAQAGKENNWVQTIPGKGWNTLLRLYGPLEPWFNKTWRPDEIEEVNQVR
;
A
#
# COMPACT_ATOMS: atom_id res chain seq x y z
N SER A 1 17.32 12.76 -18.23
CA SER A 1 16.00 12.64 -17.55
C SER A 1 15.09 11.76 -18.40
N MET A 2 14.10 11.10 -17.78
CA MET A 2 13.13 10.25 -18.48
C MET A 2 12.50 10.93 -19.71
N LYS A 3 12.14 12.21 -19.60
CA LYS A 3 11.57 12.99 -20.72
C LYS A 3 12.48 13.05 -21.96
N LYS A 4 13.81 13.02 -21.78
CA LYS A 4 14.77 13.08 -22.90
C LYS A 4 14.95 11.72 -23.59
N LEU A 5 14.89 10.62 -22.84
CA LEU A 5 15.30 9.29 -23.32
C LEU A 5 14.15 8.34 -23.61
N ALA A 6 13.02 8.45 -22.88
CA ALA A 6 11.88 7.58 -23.09
C ALA A 6 11.21 7.86 -24.43
N ARG A 7 10.81 6.81 -25.15
CA ARG A 7 10.04 6.87 -26.39
C ARG A 7 8.89 5.88 -26.29
N VAL A 8 7.67 6.36 -26.51
CA VAL A 8 6.45 5.54 -26.43
C VAL A 8 5.58 5.93 -27.63
N TYR A 9 5.40 5.01 -28.56
CA TYR A 9 4.67 5.24 -29.79
C TYR A 9 4.07 3.91 -30.29
N PRO A 10 2.99 3.94 -31.10
CA PRO A 10 2.46 2.74 -31.73
C PRO A 10 3.52 2.06 -32.59
N LEU A 11 3.61 0.73 -32.53
CA LEU A 11 4.61 -0.04 -33.28
C LEU A 11 4.56 0.26 -34.79
N SER A 12 3.37 0.52 -35.35
CA SER A 12 3.18 0.90 -36.76
C SER A 12 3.88 2.21 -37.17
N GLN A 13 4.27 3.04 -36.20
CA GLN A 13 4.96 4.31 -36.42
C GLN A 13 6.46 4.24 -36.08
N ALA A 14 7.01 3.05 -35.80
CA ALA A 14 8.41 2.91 -35.38
C ALA A 14 9.43 3.46 -36.40
N ALA A 15 9.10 3.46 -37.70
CA ALA A 15 9.94 4.04 -38.75
C ALA A 15 9.98 5.58 -38.71
N ASN A 16 8.94 6.23 -38.18
CA ASN A 16 8.85 7.67 -38.01
C ASN A 16 8.03 8.01 -36.74
N PRO A 17 8.63 7.82 -35.55
CA PRO A 17 7.88 7.89 -34.31
C PRO A 17 7.47 9.33 -33.99
N PRO A 18 6.21 9.56 -33.57
CA PRO A 18 5.77 10.88 -33.14
C PRO A 18 6.51 11.32 -31.87
N ALA A 19 6.54 12.63 -31.64
CA ALA A 19 7.05 13.16 -30.39
C ALA A 19 6.16 12.76 -29.20
N ASN A 20 6.77 12.29 -28.12
CA ASN A 20 6.05 11.99 -26.88
C ASN A 20 5.43 13.26 -26.29
N LYS A 21 4.14 13.21 -25.95
CA LYS A 21 3.48 14.23 -25.14
C LYS A 21 3.50 13.82 -23.66
N PHE A 22 4.21 14.58 -22.84
CA PHE A 22 4.18 14.42 -21.38
C PHE A 22 3.10 15.34 -20.79
N VAL A 23 2.19 14.77 -20.00
CA VAL A 23 1.14 15.52 -19.30
C VAL A 23 1.54 15.66 -17.84
N ASP A 24 1.56 16.89 -17.34
CA ASP A 24 1.75 17.17 -15.91
C ASP A 24 0.41 17.11 -15.19
N VAL A 25 0.36 16.30 -14.12
CA VAL A 25 -0.84 16.09 -13.30
C VAL A 25 -0.60 16.46 -11.83
N SER A 26 0.52 17.10 -11.51
CA SER A 26 0.93 17.36 -10.11
C SER A 26 -0.05 18.26 -9.34
N SER A 27 -0.79 19.13 -10.02
CA SER A 27 -1.78 20.03 -9.43
C SER A 27 -3.24 19.60 -9.67
N ARG A 28 -3.46 18.35 -10.10
CA ARG A 28 -4.79 17.84 -10.40
C ARG A 28 -5.18 16.79 -9.38
N ASP A 29 -6.39 16.93 -8.86
CA ASP A 29 -7.01 15.87 -8.08
C ASP A 29 -7.38 14.72 -9.01
N PHE A 30 -7.02 13.50 -8.63
CA PHE A 30 -7.47 12.28 -9.26
C PHE A 30 -7.56 11.16 -8.23
N SER A 31 -8.40 10.17 -8.51
CA SER A 31 -8.54 8.98 -7.69
C SER A 31 -8.27 7.74 -8.52
N THR A 32 -7.41 6.87 -8.02
CA THR A 32 -7.13 5.56 -8.60
C THR A 32 -7.77 4.43 -7.78
N LEU A 33 -8.70 4.77 -6.89
CA LEU A 33 -9.36 3.79 -6.04
C LEU A 33 -10.46 3.08 -6.82
N ALA A 34 -10.46 1.75 -6.73
CA ALA A 34 -11.60 0.97 -7.17
C ALA A 34 -12.83 1.36 -6.33
N PRO A 35 -14.04 1.49 -6.93
CA PRO A 35 -15.24 1.72 -6.16
C PRO A 35 -15.50 0.57 -5.19
N ALA A 36 -15.97 0.91 -3.98
CA ALA A 36 -16.31 -0.05 -2.93
C ALA A 36 -17.84 -0.25 -2.77
N ASP A 37 -18.60 0.17 -3.78
CA ASP A 37 -20.06 0.07 -3.83
C ASP A 37 -20.49 -0.55 -5.16
N TYR A 38 -21.78 -0.46 -5.49
CA TYR A 38 -22.33 -1.05 -6.72
C TYR A 38 -21.55 -0.67 -8.00
N ARG A 39 -20.92 0.51 -8.06
CA ARG A 39 -20.11 0.95 -9.21
C ARG A 39 -18.92 0.02 -9.48
N PHE A 40 -18.50 -0.80 -8.52
CA PHE A 40 -17.51 -1.85 -8.72
C PHE A 40 -17.91 -2.78 -9.89
N TRP A 41 -19.18 -3.16 -9.96
CA TRP A 41 -19.66 -4.10 -10.98
C TRP A 41 -19.74 -3.46 -12.36
N GLU A 42 -20.07 -2.16 -12.41
CA GLU A 42 -20.01 -1.37 -13.65
C GLU A 42 -18.57 -1.23 -14.14
N TYR A 43 -17.64 -0.99 -13.22
CA TYR A 43 -16.21 -0.93 -13.52
C TYR A 43 -15.66 -2.29 -13.97
N LEU A 44 -16.03 -3.38 -13.29
CA LEU A 44 -15.68 -4.74 -13.71
C LEU A 44 -16.23 -5.04 -15.12
N ASN A 45 -17.49 -4.67 -15.39
CA ASN A 45 -18.05 -4.82 -16.73
C ASN A 45 -17.25 -4.00 -17.76
N GLN A 46 -16.89 -2.75 -17.45
CA GLN A 46 -16.05 -1.94 -18.34
C GLN A 46 -14.73 -2.65 -18.69
N VAL A 47 -14.06 -3.25 -17.69
CA VAL A 47 -12.83 -4.03 -17.91
C VAL A 47 -13.09 -5.24 -18.81
N VAL A 48 -14.14 -6.02 -18.52
CA VAL A 48 -14.53 -7.17 -19.37
C VAL A 48 -14.85 -6.72 -20.80
N GLN A 49 -15.51 -5.58 -21.00
CA GLN A 49 -15.77 -5.03 -22.33
C GLN A 49 -14.51 -4.50 -23.02
N GLY A 50 -13.49 -4.05 -22.27
CA GLY A 50 -12.24 -3.52 -22.82
C GLY A 50 -11.23 -4.60 -23.21
N GLU A 51 -11.15 -5.69 -22.44
CA GLU A 51 -10.09 -6.69 -22.57
C GLU A 51 -10.51 -7.91 -23.42
N PRO A 52 -9.58 -8.57 -24.14
CA PRO A 52 -9.88 -9.83 -24.85
C PRO A 52 -10.31 -10.92 -23.85
N VAL A 53 -11.13 -11.87 -24.29
CA VAL A 53 -11.69 -12.94 -23.41
C VAL A 53 -10.56 -13.80 -22.84
N GLU A 54 -9.48 -13.98 -23.61
CA GLU A 54 -8.29 -14.75 -23.25
C GLU A 54 -7.45 -14.10 -22.14
N SER A 55 -7.79 -12.87 -21.71
CA SER A 55 -7.12 -12.19 -20.60
C SER A 55 -7.41 -12.82 -19.23
N LEU A 56 -8.45 -13.64 -19.12
CA LEU A 56 -8.87 -14.31 -17.89
C LEU A 56 -9.25 -15.78 -18.15
N ASP A 57 -9.22 -16.58 -17.09
CA ASP A 57 -9.58 -17.99 -17.19
C ASP A 57 -11.11 -18.18 -17.33
N PRO A 58 -11.56 -19.27 -18.00
CA PRO A 58 -12.97 -19.54 -18.22
C PRO A 58 -13.82 -19.68 -16.95
N VAL A 59 -13.24 -20.09 -15.81
CA VAL A 59 -13.99 -20.26 -14.56
C VAL A 59 -14.32 -18.90 -13.95
N THR A 60 -13.33 -18.00 -13.87
CA THR A 60 -13.54 -16.61 -13.42
C THR A 60 -14.56 -15.89 -14.30
N LEU A 61 -14.44 -16.03 -15.63
CA LEU A 61 -15.43 -15.45 -16.56
C LEU A 61 -16.82 -16.07 -16.40
N GLY A 62 -16.92 -17.36 -16.08
CA GLY A 62 -18.18 -18.01 -15.75
C GLY A 62 -18.87 -17.41 -14.52
N TYR A 63 -18.11 -17.07 -13.47
CA TYR A 63 -18.64 -16.35 -12.31
C TYR A 63 -19.16 -14.96 -12.68
N PHE A 64 -18.45 -14.22 -13.54
CA PHE A 64 -18.91 -12.90 -14.02
C PHE A 64 -20.18 -13.03 -14.86
N ALA A 65 -20.24 -14.03 -15.75
CA ALA A 65 -21.42 -14.30 -16.55
C ALA A 65 -22.65 -14.63 -15.70
N SER A 66 -22.47 -15.35 -14.57
CA SER A 66 -23.57 -15.73 -13.66
C SER A 66 -24.29 -14.53 -13.02
N ILE A 67 -23.63 -13.37 -12.96
CA ILE A 67 -24.21 -12.10 -12.50
C ILE A 67 -24.55 -11.14 -13.64
N GLY A 68 -24.45 -11.60 -14.89
CA GLY A 68 -24.81 -10.83 -16.09
C GLY A 68 -23.69 -10.00 -16.70
N ILE A 69 -22.43 -10.23 -16.33
CA ILE A 69 -21.27 -9.56 -16.92
C ILE A 69 -20.62 -10.49 -17.95
N GLU A 70 -20.78 -10.16 -19.23
CA GLU A 70 -20.29 -10.96 -20.36
C GLU A 70 -19.76 -10.06 -21.48
N LYS A 71 -18.65 -10.47 -22.12
CA LYS A 71 -18.08 -9.74 -23.26
C LYS A 71 -19.12 -9.56 -24.36
N GLY A 72 -19.24 -8.34 -24.87
CA GLY A 72 -20.14 -7.98 -25.97
C GLY A 72 -21.61 -7.81 -25.57
N LYS A 73 -21.98 -8.01 -24.29
CA LYS A 73 -23.34 -7.81 -23.81
C LYS A 73 -23.45 -6.60 -22.88
N PRO A 74 -24.54 -5.82 -22.95
CA PRO A 74 -24.82 -4.80 -21.94
C PRO A 74 -25.01 -5.41 -20.56
N PHE A 75 -24.42 -4.78 -19.53
CA PHE A 75 -24.67 -5.12 -18.14
C PHE A 75 -25.90 -4.35 -17.63
N ALA A 76 -27.05 -5.02 -17.61
CA ALA A 76 -28.35 -4.43 -17.25
C ALA A 76 -29.10 -5.28 -16.18
N PRO A 77 -28.57 -5.39 -14.95
CA PRO A 77 -29.20 -6.17 -13.90
C PRO A 77 -30.54 -5.54 -13.46
N ASP A 78 -31.51 -6.39 -13.15
CA ASP A 78 -32.79 -5.98 -12.58
C ASP A 78 -32.64 -5.42 -11.15
N ALA A 79 -33.74 -4.92 -10.58
CA ALA A 79 -33.72 -4.34 -9.23
C ALA A 79 -33.27 -5.34 -8.14
N ARG A 80 -33.60 -6.62 -8.31
CA ARG A 80 -33.22 -7.68 -7.36
C ARG A 80 -31.71 -7.91 -7.40
N MET A 81 -31.14 -8.07 -8.60
CA MET A 81 -29.71 -8.28 -8.77
C MET A 81 -28.90 -7.04 -8.37
N LYS A 82 -29.37 -5.83 -8.67
CA LYS A 82 -28.73 -4.59 -8.18
C LYS A 82 -28.62 -4.55 -6.66
N LYS A 83 -29.68 -4.95 -5.95
CA LYS A 83 -29.66 -5.04 -4.49
C LYS A 83 -28.60 -6.03 -3.99
N ILE A 84 -28.59 -7.25 -4.55
CA ILE A 84 -27.61 -8.29 -4.20
C ILE A 84 -26.18 -7.79 -4.44
N LEU A 85 -25.91 -7.21 -5.60
CA LEU A 85 -24.59 -6.72 -5.97
C LEU A 85 -24.14 -5.52 -5.10
N THR A 86 -25.07 -4.68 -4.66
CA THR A 86 -24.78 -3.60 -3.70
C THR A 86 -24.32 -4.17 -2.36
N GLU A 87 -25.05 -5.15 -1.82
CA GLU A 87 -24.69 -5.83 -0.58
C GLU A 87 -23.36 -6.59 -0.73
N ALA A 88 -23.17 -7.29 -1.86
CA ALA A 88 -21.95 -8.03 -2.15
C ALA A 88 -20.72 -7.12 -2.24
N ALA A 89 -20.84 -5.93 -2.84
CA ALA A 89 -19.74 -4.96 -2.87
C ALA A 89 -19.36 -4.47 -1.46
N ALA A 90 -20.35 -4.18 -0.61
CA ALA A 90 -20.10 -3.77 0.77
C ALA A 90 -19.41 -4.87 1.59
N VAL A 91 -19.86 -6.13 1.45
CA VAL A 91 -19.22 -7.28 2.11
C VAL A 91 -17.82 -7.52 1.56
N GLY A 92 -17.62 -7.37 0.24
CA GLY A 92 -16.33 -7.47 -0.43
C GLY A 92 -15.31 -6.45 0.08
N ASP A 93 -15.69 -5.18 0.19
CA ASP A 93 -14.84 -4.12 0.76
C ASP A 93 -14.51 -4.41 2.24
N ALA A 94 -15.50 -4.80 3.04
CA ALA A 94 -15.27 -5.19 4.43
C ALA A 94 -14.31 -6.39 4.57
N THR A 95 -14.45 -7.38 3.68
CA THR A 95 -13.58 -8.55 3.63
C THR A 95 -12.15 -8.16 3.29
N ALA A 96 -11.95 -7.33 2.26
CA ALA A 96 -10.62 -6.86 1.87
C ALA A 96 -9.95 -6.06 3.00
N ARG A 97 -10.69 -5.20 3.69
CA ARG A 97 -10.19 -4.47 4.87
C ARG A 97 -9.77 -5.40 6.00
N ALA A 98 -10.57 -6.43 6.29
CA ALA A 98 -10.24 -7.40 7.33
C ALA A 98 -8.96 -8.18 6.98
N LEU A 99 -8.83 -8.60 5.72
CA LEU A 99 -7.63 -9.28 5.22
C LEU A 99 -6.39 -8.38 5.30
N THR A 100 -6.50 -7.11 4.92
CA THR A 100 -5.37 -6.17 4.91
C THR A 100 -4.97 -5.70 6.30
N PHE A 101 -5.91 -5.22 7.10
CA PHE A 101 -5.59 -4.54 8.36
C PHE A 101 -5.41 -5.51 9.55
N ARG A 102 -5.88 -6.75 9.42
CA ARG A 102 -5.81 -7.80 10.45
C ARG A 102 -5.72 -9.20 9.82
N MET A 103 -4.73 -9.43 8.96
CA MET A 103 -4.52 -10.75 8.38
C MET A 103 -4.30 -11.81 9.47
N ARG A 104 -5.02 -12.93 9.36
CA ARG A 104 -4.93 -14.05 10.32
C ARG A 104 -3.70 -14.93 10.08
N ALA A 105 -3.20 -14.98 8.85
CA ALA A 105 -2.06 -15.80 8.48
C ALA A 105 -0.81 -15.28 9.21
N LYS A 106 -0.15 -16.14 9.99
CA LYS A 106 1.03 -15.76 10.78
C LYS A 106 2.21 -15.39 9.88
N GLU A 107 2.24 -15.96 8.68
CA GLU A 107 3.24 -15.73 7.64
C GLU A 107 3.21 -14.30 7.08
N ASN A 108 2.16 -13.51 7.39
CA ASN A 108 2.12 -12.08 7.10
C ASN A 108 3.12 -11.29 7.94
N TYR A 109 3.32 -11.71 9.18
CA TYR A 109 4.08 -10.96 10.17
C TYR A 109 5.56 -11.27 9.99
N TYR A 110 6.37 -10.22 9.84
CA TYR A 110 7.78 -10.38 9.55
C TYR A 110 8.58 -10.86 10.78
N TYR A 111 8.14 -10.44 11.96
CA TYR A 111 8.72 -10.82 13.24
C TYR A 111 7.68 -11.51 14.12
N GLU A 112 8.14 -12.38 15.01
CA GLU A 112 7.29 -12.98 16.03
C GLU A 112 6.80 -11.90 17.01
N ASN A 113 5.53 -12.00 17.43
CA ASN A 113 4.86 -11.08 18.35
C ASN A 113 5.01 -9.60 17.95
N SER A 114 4.75 -9.29 16.68
CA SER A 114 4.95 -7.96 16.09
C SER A 114 3.73 -7.51 15.27
N ALA A 115 3.53 -6.20 15.17
CA ALA A 115 2.56 -5.58 14.28
C ALA A 115 3.05 -5.48 12.82
N TRP A 116 4.36 -5.66 12.60
CA TRP A 116 5.00 -5.41 11.31
C TRP A 116 4.75 -6.56 10.32
N CYS A 117 4.03 -6.23 9.25
CA CYS A 117 3.64 -7.16 8.19
C CYS A 117 4.45 -6.93 6.91
N ILE A 118 4.77 -8.01 6.18
CA ILE A 118 5.31 -7.93 4.82
C ILE A 118 4.21 -8.16 3.78
N PRO A 119 4.20 -7.39 2.67
CA PRO A 119 3.08 -7.44 1.72
C PRO A 119 3.13 -8.66 0.78
N PHE A 120 4.13 -9.55 0.88
CA PHE A 120 4.42 -10.60 -0.10
C PHE A 120 4.25 -12.03 0.45
N THR A 121 3.22 -12.28 1.26
CA THR A 121 2.91 -13.66 1.69
C THR A 121 2.65 -14.55 0.47
N GLY A 122 3.45 -15.61 0.32
CA GLY A 122 3.43 -16.45 -0.89
C GLY A 122 4.27 -15.89 -2.05
N GLY A 123 5.20 -14.98 -1.77
CA GLY A 123 6.07 -14.34 -2.75
C GLY A 123 5.35 -13.28 -3.61
N TYR A 124 6.03 -12.76 -4.62
CA TYR A 124 5.46 -11.76 -5.53
C TYR A 124 4.26 -12.26 -6.37
N LYS A 125 4.04 -13.58 -6.41
CA LYS A 125 2.90 -14.23 -7.08
C LYS A 125 1.72 -14.48 -6.15
N PHE A 126 1.91 -14.35 -4.83
CA PHE A 126 0.92 -14.64 -3.80
C PHE A 126 0.40 -16.07 -3.91
N GLU A 127 1.27 -17.06 -3.82
CA GLU A 127 0.92 -18.48 -3.99
C GLU A 127 1.20 -19.31 -2.72
N PHE A 128 0.36 -20.31 -2.45
CA PHE A 128 0.68 -21.33 -1.44
C PHE A 128 1.70 -22.35 -1.97
N GLN A 129 1.60 -22.65 -3.26
CA GLN A 129 2.49 -23.53 -4.03
C GLN A 129 2.41 -23.11 -5.52
N PRO A 130 3.36 -23.49 -6.37
CA PRO A 130 3.37 -23.06 -7.78
C PRO A 130 2.01 -23.26 -8.47
N GLY A 131 1.42 -22.16 -8.94
CA GLY A 131 0.13 -22.16 -9.64
C GLY A 131 -1.11 -22.20 -8.74
N VAL A 132 -0.97 -22.23 -7.40
CA VAL A 132 -2.08 -22.20 -6.45
C VAL A 132 -2.10 -20.87 -5.73
N ARG A 133 -3.02 -20.01 -6.14
CA ARG A 133 -3.19 -18.66 -5.61
C ARG A 133 -3.58 -18.66 -4.13
N ASN A 134 -2.84 -17.91 -3.33
CA ASN A 134 -3.28 -17.43 -2.03
C ASN A 134 -4.17 -16.21 -2.23
N MET A 135 -5.48 -16.45 -2.29
CA MET A 135 -6.49 -15.41 -2.56
C MET A 135 -6.52 -14.32 -1.49
N ASP A 136 -6.24 -14.67 -0.23
CA ASP A 136 -6.21 -13.72 0.89
C ASP A 136 -5.04 -12.75 0.74
N ALA A 137 -3.83 -13.27 0.50
CA ALA A 137 -2.64 -12.44 0.30
C ALA A 137 -2.75 -11.58 -0.99
N PHE A 138 -3.26 -12.17 -2.07
CA PHE A 138 -3.51 -11.46 -3.32
C PHE A 138 -4.50 -10.30 -3.13
N SER A 139 -5.66 -10.58 -2.54
CA SER A 139 -6.69 -9.56 -2.31
C SER A 139 -6.21 -8.48 -1.36
N SER A 140 -5.50 -8.87 -0.30
CA SER A 140 -4.89 -7.95 0.66
C SER A 140 -3.88 -7.01 -0.01
N PHE A 141 -2.98 -7.56 -0.85
CA PHE A 141 -1.99 -6.77 -1.57
C PHE A 141 -2.65 -5.77 -2.51
N TYR A 142 -3.55 -6.21 -3.40
CA TYR A 142 -4.15 -5.33 -4.40
C TYR A 142 -5.22 -4.38 -3.86
N PHE A 143 -5.74 -4.65 -2.66
CA PHE A 143 -6.52 -3.67 -1.90
C PHE A 143 -5.64 -2.55 -1.34
N TYR A 144 -4.43 -2.90 -0.87
CA TYR A 144 -3.54 -1.98 -0.18
C TYR A 144 -2.57 -1.22 -1.09
N ALA A 145 -2.08 -1.87 -2.13
CA ALA A 145 -1.00 -1.43 -2.99
C ALA A 145 -1.24 -1.80 -4.46
N THR A 146 -0.41 -1.25 -5.35
CA THR A 146 -0.42 -1.57 -6.78
C THR A 146 1.00 -1.70 -7.30
N GLY A 147 1.17 -2.45 -8.38
CA GLY A 147 2.46 -2.76 -8.97
C GLY A 147 3.25 -3.76 -8.11
N VAL A 148 3.48 -4.95 -8.66
CA VAL A 148 4.33 -5.97 -8.02
C VAL A 148 5.40 -6.39 -9.01
N THR A 149 6.63 -6.54 -8.52
CA THR A 149 7.75 -7.07 -9.30
C THR A 149 8.49 -8.11 -8.46
N PRO A 150 9.17 -9.09 -9.08
CA PRO A 150 10.00 -10.05 -8.34
C PRO A 150 11.05 -9.35 -7.46
N ALA A 151 11.60 -8.23 -7.94
CA ALA A 151 12.60 -7.42 -7.25
C ALA A 151 12.09 -6.79 -5.93
N MET A 152 10.79 -6.57 -5.79
CA MET A 152 10.23 -5.99 -4.54
C MET A 152 10.18 -7.02 -3.40
N GLU A 153 10.12 -8.31 -3.73
CA GLU A 153 10.05 -9.40 -2.75
C GLU A 153 11.42 -10.05 -2.53
N ALA A 154 12.20 -10.24 -3.60
CA ALA A 154 13.47 -10.95 -3.54
C ALA A 154 14.49 -10.33 -2.55
N LYS A 155 15.22 -11.20 -1.84
CA LYS A 155 16.39 -10.79 -1.05
C LYS A 155 17.50 -10.30 -1.97
N MET A 156 17.70 -8.99 -2.03
CA MET A 156 18.77 -8.36 -2.80
C MET A 156 19.54 -7.37 -1.93
N VAL A 157 20.64 -7.84 -1.34
CA VAL A 157 21.45 -7.03 -0.40
C VAL A 157 22.01 -5.79 -1.09
N GLY A 158 21.75 -4.62 -0.50
CA GLY A 158 22.20 -3.33 -0.98
C GLY A 158 21.51 -2.85 -2.28
N GLN A 159 20.43 -3.51 -2.70
CA GLN A 159 19.70 -3.19 -3.94
C GLN A 159 18.18 -3.21 -3.73
N GLY A 160 17.44 -2.53 -4.61
CA GLY A 160 15.98 -2.47 -4.54
C GLY A 160 15.47 -1.81 -3.26
N SER A 161 14.32 -2.26 -2.79
CA SER A 161 13.66 -1.76 -1.59
C SER A 161 12.87 -2.85 -0.89
N GLN A 162 12.76 -2.74 0.43
CA GLN A 162 11.96 -3.63 1.28
C GLN A 162 10.96 -2.82 2.09
N TYR A 163 9.86 -3.47 2.44
CA TYR A 163 8.66 -2.82 2.97
C TYR A 163 8.15 -3.59 4.18
N ALA A 164 7.81 -2.87 5.24
CA ALA A 164 7.00 -3.40 6.33
C ALA A 164 5.87 -2.42 6.64
N ALA A 165 4.66 -2.96 6.76
CA ALA A 165 3.45 -2.21 7.08
C ALA A 165 3.07 -2.42 8.54
N ALA A 166 2.59 -1.38 9.21
CA ALA A 166 1.96 -1.49 10.52
C ALA A 166 0.56 -0.87 10.48
N PHE A 167 -0.42 -1.62 11.01
CA PHE A 167 -1.83 -1.26 11.09
C PHE A 167 -2.32 -1.11 12.54
N VAL A 168 -1.44 -1.39 13.51
CA VAL A 168 -1.71 -1.36 14.94
C VAL A 168 -0.57 -0.79 15.73
N ASP A 169 -0.89 -0.36 16.94
CA ASP A 169 0.10 -0.11 17.98
C ASP A 169 0.57 -1.40 18.67
N ALA A 170 1.53 -1.26 19.60
CA ALA A 170 2.12 -2.32 20.39
C ALA A 170 1.11 -3.14 21.22
N ASN A 171 -0.09 -2.58 21.47
CA ASN A 171 -1.17 -3.23 22.20
C ASN A 171 -2.20 -3.89 21.26
N GLY A 172 -1.97 -3.86 19.93
CA GLY A 172 -2.88 -4.42 18.93
C GLY A 172 -4.07 -3.51 18.58
N ASN A 173 -4.13 -2.29 19.11
CA ASN A 173 -5.22 -1.36 18.83
C ASN A 173 -5.02 -0.73 17.44
N PRO A 174 -6.10 -0.46 16.68
CA PRO A 174 -6.00 0.35 15.46
C PRO A 174 -5.39 1.73 15.75
N LEU A 175 -4.49 2.16 14.87
CA LEU A 175 -3.85 3.48 14.96
C LEU A 175 -4.88 4.59 14.72
N ASN A 176 -5.08 5.45 15.73
CA ASN A 176 -6.11 6.48 15.76
C ASN A 176 -5.50 7.87 15.55
N GLY A 177 -5.92 8.62 14.53
CA GLY A 177 -5.33 9.91 14.20
C GLY A 177 -5.60 11.04 15.21
N GLY A 178 -6.42 10.82 16.24
CA GLY A 178 -6.59 11.75 17.36
C GLY A 178 -5.61 11.52 18.53
N LYS A 179 -4.80 10.46 18.46
CA LYS A 179 -3.84 10.08 19.50
C LYS A 179 -2.41 10.37 19.04
N ASN A 180 -1.49 10.38 20.01
CA ASN A 180 -0.07 10.57 19.74
C ASN A 180 0.65 9.23 19.84
N TYR A 181 1.56 8.99 18.91
CA TYR A 181 2.34 7.77 18.86
C TYR A 181 3.81 8.06 18.60
N ARG A 182 4.66 7.10 18.97
CA ARG A 182 6.08 7.08 18.66
C ARG A 182 6.45 5.72 18.05
N LEU A 183 7.26 5.78 16.99
CA LEU A 183 8.02 4.64 16.48
C LEU A 183 9.50 4.91 16.76
N HIS A 184 10.14 4.03 17.52
CA HIS A 184 11.59 4.05 17.69
C HIS A 184 12.26 3.18 16.63
N LEU A 185 13.18 3.76 15.86
CA LEU A 185 14.05 3.04 14.94
C LEU A 185 15.43 2.88 15.60
N PRO A 186 15.81 1.65 16.01
CA PRO A 186 17.09 1.41 16.67
C PRO A 186 18.29 1.86 15.80
N PRO A 187 19.44 2.15 16.42
CA PRO A 187 20.61 2.60 15.67
C PRO A 187 21.07 1.55 14.65
N ASN A 188 21.91 1.98 13.70
CA ASN A 188 22.42 1.12 12.62
C ASN A 188 21.32 0.58 11.69
N ILE A 189 20.34 1.43 11.35
CA ILE A 189 19.27 1.12 10.39
C ILE A 189 19.89 0.54 9.10
N PRO A 190 19.54 -0.69 8.69
CA PRO A 190 20.29 -1.45 7.69
C PRO A 190 19.95 -1.02 6.27
N ILE A 191 20.47 0.14 5.86
CA ILE A 191 20.26 0.75 4.55
C ILE A 191 21.57 1.12 3.87
N LYS A 192 21.58 1.04 2.54
CA LYS A 192 22.63 1.60 1.68
C LYS A 192 22.31 3.01 1.21
N ASN A 193 21.03 3.30 0.93
CA ASN A 193 20.62 4.56 0.30
C ASN A 193 19.89 5.48 1.29
N PHE A 194 18.67 5.12 1.69
CA PHE A 194 17.85 5.90 2.63
C PHE A 194 16.72 5.03 3.20
N TRP A 195 16.01 5.54 4.21
CA TRP A 195 14.77 4.95 4.70
C TRP A 195 13.65 5.99 4.75
N SER A 196 12.40 5.55 4.73
CA SER A 196 11.25 6.41 4.99
C SER A 196 10.15 5.70 5.76
N VAL A 197 9.39 6.48 6.53
CA VAL A 197 8.17 6.08 7.22
C VAL A 197 7.07 7.00 6.73
N ILE A 198 6.09 6.46 6.01
CA ILE A 198 5.03 7.24 5.33
C ILE A 198 3.66 6.84 5.87
N VAL A 199 2.82 7.83 6.16
CA VAL A 199 1.47 7.63 6.69
C VAL A 199 0.42 7.62 5.58
N TYR A 200 -0.50 6.66 5.66
CA TYR A 200 -1.61 6.49 4.74
C TYR A 200 -2.94 6.50 5.49
N ASP A 201 -3.96 7.05 4.82
CA ASP A 201 -5.34 7.03 5.30
C ASP A 201 -5.94 5.62 5.09
N ASN A 202 -6.60 5.03 6.10
CA ASN A 202 -7.16 3.67 5.97
C ASN A 202 -8.34 3.60 4.99
N GLN A 203 -9.05 4.71 4.80
CA GLN A 203 -10.24 4.78 3.94
C GLN A 203 -9.90 4.96 2.47
N THR A 204 -8.72 5.50 2.14
CA THR A 204 -8.25 5.70 0.77
C THR A 204 -7.04 4.86 0.42
N ARG A 205 -6.21 4.45 1.40
CA ARG A 205 -4.87 3.84 1.21
C ARG A 205 -3.93 4.71 0.37
N SER A 206 -4.27 5.98 0.23
CA SER A 206 -3.41 7.02 -0.30
C SER A 206 -2.65 7.67 0.85
N MET A 207 -1.57 8.37 0.53
CA MET A 207 -0.88 9.21 1.52
C MET A 207 -1.90 10.12 2.22
N ILE A 208 -1.85 10.17 3.55
CA ILE A 208 -2.83 10.95 4.31
C ILE A 208 -2.74 12.43 3.90
N GLN A 209 -3.88 13.05 3.63
CA GLN A 209 -3.93 14.44 3.19
C GLN A 209 -4.00 15.37 4.41
N THR A 210 -2.88 15.98 4.75
CA THR A 210 -2.73 16.91 5.89
C THR A 210 -2.11 18.22 5.41
N ASP A 211 -1.78 19.12 6.34
CA ASP A 211 -1.07 20.36 6.00
C ASP A 211 0.40 20.11 5.60
N GLN A 212 0.91 18.89 5.86
CA GLN A 212 2.21 18.45 5.38
C GLN A 212 2.11 17.97 3.93
N GLN A 213 2.82 18.64 3.02
CA GLN A 213 2.88 18.25 1.60
C GLN A 213 3.31 16.78 1.41
N TYR A 214 4.21 16.30 2.27
CA TYR A 214 4.68 14.92 2.28
C TYR A 214 4.49 14.34 3.68
N PRO A 215 3.49 13.47 3.92
CA PRO A 215 3.20 12.92 5.23
C PRO A 215 4.17 11.77 5.56
N MET A 216 5.45 12.11 5.69
CA MET A 216 6.52 11.15 5.95
C MET A 216 7.65 11.75 6.77
N VAL A 217 8.36 10.88 7.48
CA VAL A 217 9.73 11.13 7.95
C VAL A 217 10.69 10.25 7.15
N THR A 218 11.80 10.82 6.70
CA THR A 218 12.80 10.12 5.89
C THR A 218 14.20 10.54 6.28
N SER A 219 15.18 9.65 6.11
CA SER A 219 16.59 9.97 6.33
C SER A 219 17.15 11.02 5.37
N GLN A 220 16.35 11.46 4.40
CA GLN A 220 16.68 12.54 3.48
C GLN A 220 16.19 13.92 3.93
N ASN A 221 15.39 14.00 5.02
CA ASN A 221 14.92 15.27 5.54
C ASN A 221 16.10 16.10 6.04
N LYS A 222 16.21 17.35 5.56
CA LYS A 222 17.16 18.31 6.09
C LYS A 222 16.72 18.65 7.52
N GLY A 223 17.56 18.35 8.51
CA GLY A 223 17.26 18.61 9.92
C GLY A 223 16.54 17.47 10.64
N LEU A 224 16.56 16.25 10.08
CA LEU A 224 16.15 15.05 10.82
C LEU A 224 16.86 15.01 12.19
N LEU A 225 16.08 14.80 13.24
CA LEU A 225 16.58 14.66 14.60
C LEU A 225 17.05 13.22 14.79
N VAL A 226 18.32 13.07 15.16
CA VAL A 226 18.94 11.79 15.46
C VAL A 226 19.35 11.79 16.92
N ASN A 227 19.03 10.73 17.64
CA ASN A 227 19.37 10.58 19.04
C ASN A 227 20.89 10.36 19.21
N PRO A 228 21.46 10.60 20.41
CA PRO A 228 22.90 10.46 20.64
C PRO A 228 23.48 9.08 20.31
N ASP A 229 22.68 8.03 20.41
CA ASP A 229 23.06 6.64 20.10
C ASP A 229 22.95 6.30 18.60
N GLY A 230 22.45 7.22 17.77
CA GLY A 230 22.22 7.02 16.34
C GLY A 230 20.83 6.47 16.00
N SER A 231 19.95 6.25 16.98
CA SER A 231 18.55 5.91 16.77
C SER A 231 17.74 7.11 16.28
N VAL A 232 16.53 6.85 15.79
CA VAL A 232 15.59 7.88 15.34
C VAL A 232 14.20 7.60 15.87
N ASP A 233 13.61 8.56 16.58
CA ASP A 233 12.21 8.53 16.95
C ASP A 233 11.37 9.22 15.87
N VAL A 234 10.33 8.55 15.37
CA VAL A 234 9.31 9.11 14.48
C VAL A 234 8.02 9.28 15.27
N TYR A 235 7.47 10.48 15.27
CA TYR A 235 6.26 10.83 16.00
C TYR A 235 5.07 10.95 15.05
N PHE A 236 3.89 10.59 15.55
CA PHE A 236 2.63 10.71 14.84
C PHE A 236 1.61 11.36 15.76
N GLY A 237 0.80 12.28 15.24
CA GLY A 237 -0.23 12.94 16.05
C GLY A 237 -0.88 14.10 15.32
N PRO A 238 -1.98 14.66 15.86
CA PRO A 238 -2.65 15.82 15.26
C PRO A 238 -1.79 17.09 15.26
N GLU A 239 -0.88 17.20 16.24
CA GLU A 239 0.05 18.31 16.39
C GLU A 239 1.45 17.78 16.71
N ALA A 240 2.47 18.54 16.31
CA ALA A 240 3.86 18.22 16.63
C ALA A 240 4.13 18.46 18.13
N GLN A 241 4.91 17.56 18.75
CA GLN A 241 5.49 17.85 20.06
C GLN A 241 6.62 18.87 19.91
N ALA A 242 6.75 19.77 20.89
CA ALA A 242 7.75 20.82 20.86
C ALA A 242 9.17 20.26 20.67
N GLY A 243 9.89 20.78 19.68
CA GLY A 243 11.25 20.37 19.34
C GLY A 243 11.33 19.02 18.60
N LYS A 244 10.20 18.44 18.18
CA LYS A 244 10.11 17.18 17.42
C LYS A 244 9.51 17.37 16.02
N GLU A 245 9.34 18.61 15.58
CA GLU A 245 8.64 18.99 14.34
C GLU A 245 9.25 18.33 13.09
N ASN A 246 10.59 18.15 13.07
CA ASN A 246 11.31 17.53 11.95
C ASN A 246 11.17 16.00 11.86
N ASN A 247 10.68 15.36 12.94
CA ASN A 247 10.49 13.92 13.04
C ASN A 247 9.02 13.56 13.25
N TRP A 248 8.10 14.46 12.91
CA TRP A 248 6.67 14.28 13.14
C TRP A 248 5.90 14.20 11.83
N VAL A 249 4.92 13.29 11.80
CA VAL A 249 3.90 13.21 10.75
C VAL A 249 2.52 13.52 11.32
N GLN A 250 1.84 14.48 10.71
CA GLN A 250 0.49 14.86 11.09
C GLN A 250 -0.49 13.72 10.83
N THR A 251 -1.37 13.48 11.80
CA THR A 251 -2.52 12.58 11.68
C THR A 251 -3.81 13.37 11.94
N ILE A 252 -4.97 12.77 11.67
CA ILE A 252 -6.26 13.49 11.67
C ILE A 252 -7.20 12.87 12.71
N PRO A 253 -7.70 13.64 13.69
CA PRO A 253 -8.70 13.18 14.63
C PRO A 253 -9.94 12.60 13.93
N GLY A 254 -10.43 11.46 14.42
CA GLY A 254 -11.56 10.75 13.83
C GLY A 254 -11.23 9.86 12.63
N LYS A 255 -9.96 9.81 12.18
CA LYS A 255 -9.51 8.91 11.12
C LYS A 255 -8.58 7.81 11.64
N GLY A 256 -8.72 6.61 11.09
CA GLY A 256 -7.71 5.56 11.23
C GLY A 256 -6.61 5.74 10.18
N TRP A 257 -5.38 5.41 10.55
CA TRP A 257 -4.22 5.46 9.65
C TRP A 257 -3.39 4.18 9.72
N ASN A 258 -2.45 4.04 8.79
CA ASN A 258 -1.44 3.00 8.75
C ASN A 258 -0.12 3.57 8.23
N THR A 259 0.97 2.83 8.38
CA THR A 259 2.28 3.30 7.91
C THR A 259 3.07 2.21 7.21
N LEU A 260 3.94 2.64 6.29
CA LEU A 260 4.97 1.81 5.67
C LEU A 260 6.35 2.31 6.05
N LEU A 261 7.13 1.43 6.70
CA LEU A 261 8.58 1.53 6.75
C LEU A 261 9.14 1.00 5.43
N ARG A 262 9.96 1.82 4.77
CA ARG A 262 10.67 1.46 3.55
C ARG A 262 12.17 1.59 3.74
N LEU A 263 12.90 0.53 3.41
CA LEU A 263 14.35 0.51 3.39
C LEU A 263 14.83 0.46 1.94
N TYR A 264 15.64 1.42 1.52
CA TYR A 264 16.19 1.50 0.16
C TYR A 264 17.64 1.03 0.15
N GLY A 265 17.91 0.00 -0.65
CA GLY A 265 19.15 -0.77 -0.58
C GLY A 265 19.33 -1.45 0.79
N PRO A 266 18.35 -2.27 1.24
CA PRO A 266 18.40 -2.97 2.53
C PRO A 266 19.67 -3.82 2.67
N LEU A 267 20.27 -3.81 3.86
CA LEU A 267 21.47 -4.59 4.17
C LEU A 267 21.13 -5.89 4.91
N GLU A 268 22.11 -6.77 5.06
CA GLU A 268 21.97 -8.10 5.67
C GLU A 268 21.19 -8.13 7.00
N PRO A 269 21.38 -7.18 7.94
CA PRO A 269 20.67 -7.18 9.23
C PRO A 269 19.13 -7.13 9.13
N TRP A 270 18.59 -6.61 8.03
CA TRP A 270 17.15 -6.66 7.75
C TRP A 270 16.70 -8.10 7.48
N PHE A 271 17.40 -8.78 6.56
CA PHE A 271 17.00 -10.09 6.05
C PHE A 271 17.22 -11.23 7.04
N ASN A 272 18.29 -11.17 7.82
CA ASN A 272 18.55 -12.15 8.89
C ASN A 272 17.81 -11.80 10.20
N LYS A 273 17.04 -10.70 10.21
CA LYS A 273 16.24 -10.20 11.34
C LYS A 273 17.05 -9.85 12.59
N THR A 274 18.34 -9.53 12.46
CA THR A 274 19.16 -9.04 13.59
C THR A 274 18.94 -7.55 13.88
N TRP A 275 18.29 -6.83 12.96
CA TRP A 275 17.74 -5.50 13.20
C TRP A 275 16.23 -5.52 12.91
N ARG A 276 15.44 -4.82 13.74
CA ARG A 276 14.01 -4.58 13.53
C ARG A 276 13.61 -3.21 14.07
N PRO A 277 12.59 -2.55 13.50
CA PRO A 277 11.94 -1.43 14.17
C PRO A 277 11.24 -1.91 15.44
N ASP A 278 11.09 -1.01 16.40
CA ASP A 278 10.23 -1.24 17.55
C ASP A 278 8.75 -1.22 17.12
N GLU A 279 7.86 -1.63 18.02
CA GLU A 279 6.43 -1.46 17.81
C GLU A 279 6.03 0.02 17.94
N ILE A 280 4.90 0.40 17.34
CA ILE A 280 4.38 1.76 17.46
C ILE A 280 3.71 1.88 18.82
N GLU A 281 4.16 2.81 19.66
CA GLU A 281 3.64 3.00 21.02
C GLU A 281 2.76 4.24 21.09
N GLU A 282 1.61 4.15 21.75
CA GLU A 282 0.85 5.34 22.14
C GLU A 282 1.64 6.10 23.22
N VAL A 283 1.78 7.41 23.04
CA VAL A 283 2.51 8.29 23.97
C VAL A 283 1.62 9.43 24.42
N ASN A 284 1.83 9.89 25.65
CA ASN A 284 1.21 11.13 26.11
C ASN A 284 1.93 12.32 25.49
N GLN A 285 1.21 13.42 25.24
CA GLN A 285 1.88 14.69 24.94
C GLN A 285 2.69 15.11 26.16
N VAL A 286 4.01 15.20 26.00
CA VAL A 286 4.83 15.92 26.97
C VAL A 286 4.51 17.39 26.77
N ARG A 287 3.83 17.99 27.75
CA ARG A 287 3.59 19.43 27.80
C ARG A 287 4.89 20.18 28.04
#